data_AF-A0A497NMT6-F1
#
_entry.id   AF-A0A497NMT6-F1
#
_cell.length_a   1.000
_cell.length_b   1.000
_cell.length_c   1.000
_cell.angle_alpha   90.00
_cell.angle_beta   90.00
_cell.angle_gamma   90.00
#
_symmetry.space_group_name_H-M   'P 1'
#
loop_
_entity.id
_entity.type
_entity.pdbx_description
1 polymer ?
#
loop_
_entity_poly.entity_id
_entity_poly.type
_entity_poly.pdbx_seq_one_letter_code
_entity_poly.pdbx_strand_id
1 'polypeptide(L)'
;MKRSRFLTYILSRAVPSVCVGSVGVVKQDFGFLGSRYWLHVEPYHDVYWSRFQEMYPHFRRVAYENGAAGYSLMTGWLCPEFPSKEDLIGWLTDTLGLSTGERKLLHLSVRV
;
A
#
# COMPACT_ATOMS: atom_id res chain seq x y z
N MET A 1 -7.39 -8.24 -8.88
CA MET A 1 -7.10 -7.03 -8.09
C MET A 1 -8.28 -6.09 -8.15
N LYS A 2 -8.70 -5.49 -7.03
CA LYS A 2 -9.76 -4.47 -7.04
C LYS A 2 -9.16 -3.07 -7.08
N ARG A 3 -9.46 -2.31 -8.14
CA ARG A 3 -8.97 -0.95 -8.36
C ARG A 3 -9.75 0.08 -7.53
N SER A 4 -9.07 1.11 -7.02
CA SER A 4 -9.67 2.22 -6.30
C SER A 4 -9.17 3.56 -6.83
N ARG A 5 -10.11 4.41 -7.28
CA ARG A 5 -9.79 5.77 -7.75
C ARG A 5 -9.20 6.63 -6.63
N PHE A 6 -9.69 6.45 -5.41
CA PHE A 6 -9.18 7.22 -4.27
C PHE A 6 -7.78 6.79 -3.86
N LEU A 7 -7.48 5.47 -3.86
CA LEU A 7 -6.10 5.00 -3.69
C LEU A 7 -5.19 5.55 -4.80
N THR A 8 -5.65 5.51 -6.05
CA THR A 8 -4.90 6.06 -7.19
C THR A 8 -4.55 7.53 -6.96
N TYR A 9 -5.52 8.35 -6.51
CA TYR A 9 -5.30 9.75 -6.18
C TYR A 9 -4.29 9.94 -5.03
N ILE A 10 -4.44 9.20 -3.92
CA ILE A 10 -3.55 9.29 -2.76
C ILE A 10 -2.10 8.95 -3.16
N LEU A 11 -1.90 7.86 -3.91
CA LEU A 11 -0.57 7.43 -4.34
C LEU A 11 0.04 8.38 -5.38
N SER A 12 -0.78 8.93 -6.30
CA SER A 12 -0.32 9.96 -7.24
C SER A 12 0.21 11.21 -6.51
N ARG A 13 -0.45 11.60 -5.40
CA ARG A 13 -0.03 12.74 -4.58
C ARG A 13 1.18 12.43 -3.72
N ALA A 14 1.29 11.20 -3.22
CA ALA A 14 2.40 10.77 -2.37
C ALA A 14 3.73 10.72 -3.14
N VAL A 15 3.70 10.28 -4.41
CA VAL A 15 4.89 10.20 -5.26
C VAL A 15 4.65 10.94 -6.58
N PRO A 16 4.67 12.28 -6.58
CA PRO A 16 4.29 13.07 -7.75
C PRO A 16 5.25 12.93 -8.94
N SER A 17 6.46 12.40 -8.71
CA SER A 17 7.45 12.14 -9.74
C SER A 17 7.20 10.87 -10.55
N VAL A 18 6.22 10.03 -10.17
CA VAL A 18 5.90 8.77 -10.84
C VAL A 18 4.45 8.79 -11.32
N CYS A 19 4.23 8.38 -12.57
CA CYS A 19 2.87 8.25 -13.10
C CYS A 19 2.14 7.08 -12.42
N VAL A 20 1.00 7.38 -11.80
CA VAL A 20 0.10 6.40 -11.16
C VAL A 20 -1.21 6.37 -11.94
N GLY A 21 -1.34 5.41 -12.85
CA GLY A 21 -2.54 5.25 -13.67
C GLY A 21 -3.65 4.50 -12.96
N SER A 22 -3.30 3.44 -12.22
CA SER A 22 -4.27 2.68 -11.43
C SER A 22 -3.61 2.06 -10.20
N VAL A 23 -4.35 2.04 -9.09
CA VAL A 23 -3.94 1.33 -7.88
C VAL A 23 -5.02 0.37 -7.47
N GLY A 24 -4.63 -0.84 -7.08
CA GLY A 24 -5.56 -1.77 -6.48
C GLY A 24 -4.94 -2.58 -5.35
N VAL A 25 -5.85 -3.12 -4.52
CA VAL A 25 -5.46 -4.03 -3.46
C VAL A 25 -5.45 -5.44 -4.02
N VAL A 26 -4.31 -6.09 -3.85
CA VAL A 26 -4.15 -7.51 -4.13
C VAL A 26 -4.32 -8.27 -2.82
N LYS A 27 -5.05 -9.37 -2.89
CA LYS A 27 -5.13 -10.40 -1.86
C LYS A 27 -4.53 -11.66 -2.45
N GLN A 28 -3.59 -12.29 -1.76
CA GLN A 28 -3.10 -13.61 -2.11
C GLN A 28 -3.18 -14.52 -0.90
N ASP A 29 -3.73 -15.71 -1.11
CA ASP A 29 -3.87 -16.72 -0.08
C ASP A 29 -2.67 -17.67 -0.14
N PHE A 30 -1.97 -17.84 0.98
CA PHE A 30 -0.79 -18.70 1.13
C PHE A 30 -1.09 -19.97 1.95
N GLY A 31 -2.33 -20.46 1.86
CA GLY A 31 -2.78 -21.65 2.59
C GLY A 31 -2.64 -21.48 4.10
N PHE A 32 -1.87 -22.37 4.75
CA PHE A 32 -1.64 -22.36 6.20
C PHE A 32 -0.98 -21.07 6.72
N LEU A 33 -0.31 -20.30 5.86
CA LEU A 33 0.32 -19.03 6.22
C LEU A 33 -0.66 -17.83 6.20
N GLY A 34 -1.93 -18.08 5.85
CA GLY A 34 -2.97 -17.05 5.80
C GLY A 34 -2.95 -16.22 4.51
N SER A 35 -3.77 -15.17 4.49
CA SER A 35 -3.84 -14.21 3.39
C SER A 35 -2.83 -13.09 3.57
N ARG A 36 -2.30 -12.56 2.47
CA ARG A 36 -1.55 -11.31 2.45
C ARG A 36 -2.18 -10.28 1.53
N TYR A 37 -2.05 -9.02 1.93
CA TYR A 37 -2.59 -7.87 1.23
C TYR A 37 -1.48 -6.87 0.92
N TRP A 38 -1.47 -6.36 -0.32
CA TRP A 38 -0.56 -5.30 -0.74
C TRP A 38 -1.19 -4.41 -1.82
N LEU A 39 -0.55 -3.27 -2.07
CA LEU A 39 -0.94 -2.32 -3.10
C LEU A 39 -0.15 -2.57 -4.38
N HIS A 40 -0.84 -2.88 -5.46
CA HIS A 40 -0.23 -2.93 -6.78
C HIS A 40 -0.55 -1.65 -7.55
N VAL A 41 0.48 -1.10 -8.20
CA VAL A 41 0.49 0.23 -8.82
C VAL A 41 0.86 0.06 -10.28
N GLU A 42 -0.02 0.50 -11.16
CA GLU A 42 0.21 0.47 -12.61
C GLU A 42 0.48 1.89 -13.13
N PRO A 43 1.31 2.05 -14.18
CA PRO A 43 2.01 0.96 -14.88
C PRO A 43 3.39 0.61 -14.27
N TYR A 44 3.95 1.46 -13.40
CA TYR A 44 5.33 1.32 -12.93
C TYR A 44 5.42 0.94 -11.46
N HIS A 45 5.05 -0.29 -11.12
CA HIS A 45 4.98 -0.77 -9.74
C HIS A 45 6.30 -0.61 -8.97
N ASP A 46 7.39 -1.18 -9.49
CA ASP A 46 8.67 -1.20 -8.78
C ASP A 46 9.28 0.20 -8.68
N VAL A 47 9.21 0.97 -9.78
CA VAL A 47 9.69 2.36 -9.81
C VAL A 47 8.95 3.22 -8.79
N TYR A 48 7.62 3.08 -8.71
CA TYR A 48 6.81 3.78 -7.71
C TYR A 48 7.30 3.47 -6.31
N TRP A 49 7.46 2.20 -5.97
CA TRP A 49 7.87 1.82 -4.63
C TRP A 49 9.30 2.25 -4.32
N SER A 50 10.26 2.13 -5.24
CA SER A 50 11.61 2.66 -5.05
C SER A 50 11.60 4.15 -4.71
N ARG A 51 10.85 4.97 -5.46
CA ARG A 51 10.71 6.41 -5.19
C ARG A 51 9.97 6.69 -3.88
N PHE A 52 8.98 5.88 -3.54
CA PHE A 52 8.29 5.96 -2.27
C PHE A 52 9.26 5.77 -1.09
N GLN A 53 10.19 4.80 -1.16
CA GLN A 53 11.17 4.58 -0.10
C GLN A 53 12.12 5.76 0.07
N GLU A 54 12.51 6.41 -1.04
CA GLU A 54 13.36 7.61 -1.01
C GLU A 54 12.68 8.78 -0.29
N MET A 55 11.38 9.00 -0.54
CA MET A 55 10.63 10.11 0.08
C MET A 55 10.13 9.80 1.49
N TYR A 56 9.86 8.54 1.79
CA TYR A 56 9.34 8.08 3.08
C TYR A 56 10.31 7.07 3.71
N PRO A 57 11.53 7.48 4.12
CA PRO A 57 12.55 6.55 4.62
C PRO A 57 12.13 5.78 5.89
N HIS A 58 11.14 6.30 6.62
CA HIS A 58 10.58 5.69 7.82
C HIS A 58 9.48 4.64 7.52
N PHE A 59 9.08 4.44 6.26
CA PHE A 59 7.94 3.57 5.91
C PHE A 59 8.11 2.13 6.44
N ARG A 60 9.34 1.61 6.48
CA ARG A 60 9.64 0.26 6.98
C ARG A 60 9.30 0.13 8.45
N ARG A 61 9.73 1.10 9.26
CA ARG A 61 9.46 1.12 10.70
C ARG A 61 7.96 1.17 10.96
N VAL A 62 7.24 2.05 10.25
CA VAL A 62 5.78 2.17 10.38
C VAL A 62 5.07 0.90 9.91
N ALA A 63 5.58 0.21 8.88
CA ALA A 63 5.02 -1.06 8.41
C ALA A 63 5.14 -2.14 9.49
N TYR A 64 6.28 -2.22 10.18
CA TYR A 64 6.47 -3.15 11.29
C TYR A 64 5.55 -2.83 12.48
N GLU A 65 5.40 -1.55 12.83
CA GLU A 65 4.48 -1.09 13.89
C GLU A 65 3.02 -1.44 13.57
N ASN A 66 2.67 -1.48 12.28
CA ASN A 66 1.35 -1.89 11.78
C ASN A 66 1.25 -3.39 11.45
N GLY A 67 2.19 -4.23 11.89
CA GLY A 67 2.06 -5.70 11.78
C GLY A 67 2.34 -6.30 10.40
N ALA A 68 3.20 -5.67 9.58
CA ALA A 68 3.60 -6.22 8.28
C ALA A 68 4.10 -7.67 8.40
N ALA A 69 3.54 -8.57 7.59
CA ALA A 69 3.83 -10.01 7.60
C ALA A 69 5.12 -10.37 6.82
N GLY A 70 5.75 -9.38 6.20
CA GLY A 70 6.99 -9.51 5.44
C GLY A 70 7.03 -8.55 4.26
N TYR A 71 8.14 -8.58 3.53
CA TYR A 71 8.26 -7.95 2.22
C TYR A 71 8.21 -9.05 1.16
N SER A 72 7.49 -8.81 0.07
CA SER A 72 7.35 -9.82 -0.99
C SER A 72 8.69 -10.08 -1.67
N LEU A 73 9.04 -11.36 -1.85
CA LEU A 73 10.09 -11.77 -2.80
C LEU A 73 9.69 -11.41 -4.25
N MET A 74 8.38 -11.34 -4.55
CA MET A 74 7.88 -11.05 -5.90
C MET A 74 7.99 -9.57 -6.29
N THR A 75 8.06 -8.64 -5.34
CA THR A 75 8.13 -7.18 -5.58
C THR A 75 9.50 -6.61 -5.19
N GLY A 76 10.52 -7.46 -5.11
CA GLY A 76 11.90 -7.04 -4.83
C GLY A 76 12.07 -6.38 -3.44
N TRP A 77 11.25 -6.76 -2.46
CA TRP A 77 11.20 -6.18 -1.11
C TRP A 77 10.75 -4.71 -1.05
N LEU A 78 10.17 -4.17 -2.11
CA LEU A 78 9.89 -2.74 -2.19
C LEU A 78 8.53 -2.36 -1.56
N CYS A 79 7.52 -3.21 -1.73
CA CYS A 79 6.17 -3.03 -1.21
C CYS A 79 5.94 -3.90 0.03
N PRO A 80 5.48 -3.32 1.17
CA PRO A 80 5.12 -4.11 2.34
C PRO A 80 3.83 -4.91 2.12
N GLU A 81 3.75 -6.07 2.78
CA GLU A 81 2.58 -6.96 2.78
C GLU A 81 2.00 -7.10 4.18
N PHE A 82 0.68 -7.17 4.27
CA PHE A 82 -0.03 -7.18 5.55
C PHE A 82 -1.01 -8.35 5.67
N PRO A 83 -1.26 -8.87 6.89
CA PRO A 83 -2.19 -9.97 7.11
C PRO A 83 -3.66 -9.57 6.94
N SER A 84 -3.97 -8.27 7.06
CA SER A 84 -5.32 -7.74 6.84
C SER A 84 -5.32 -6.49 5.94
N LYS A 85 -6.50 -6.15 5.40
CA LYS A 85 -6.68 -4.88 4.66
C LYS A 85 -6.57 -3.69 5.61
N GLU A 86 -7.05 -3.85 6.83
CA GLU A 86 -7.07 -2.82 7.86
C GLU A 86 -5.65 -2.38 8.21
N ASP A 87 -4.73 -3.33 8.38
CA ASP A 87 -3.31 -3.05 8.66
C ASP A 87 -2.62 -2.37 7.49
N LEU A 88 -2.91 -2.79 6.25
CA LEU A 88 -2.40 -2.13 5.04
C LEU A 88 -2.84 -0.66 4.95
N ILE A 89 -4.11 -0.36 5.28
CA ILE A 89 -4.65 1.00 5.26
C ILE A 89 -4.16 1.82 6.45
N GLY A 90 -3.99 1.20 7.62
CA GLY A 90 -3.36 1.79 8.80
C GLY A 90 -1.97 2.28 8.46
N TRP A 91 -1.11 1.39 7.96
CA TRP A 91 0.24 1.70 7.52
C TRP A 91 0.28 2.84 6.48
N LEU A 92 -0.57 2.79 5.45
CA LEU A 92 -0.58 3.83 4.42
C LEU A 92 -0.97 5.19 5.02
N THR A 93 -1.96 5.20 5.92
CA THR A 93 -2.40 6.44 6.57
C THR A 93 -1.31 7.02 7.46
N ASP A 94 -0.68 6.18 8.29
CA ASP A 94 0.35 6.61 9.23
C ASP A 94 1.61 7.08 8.52
N THR A 95 2.02 6.37 7.46
CA THR A 95 3.21 6.73 6.66
C THR A 95 3.02 8.05 5.91
N LEU A 96 1.81 8.28 5.38
CA LEU A 96 1.51 9.50 4.61
C LEU A 96 0.98 10.65 5.47
N GLY A 97 0.78 10.44 6.77
CA GLY A 97 0.18 11.42 7.67
C GLY A 97 -1.24 11.85 7.25
N LEU A 98 -2.05 10.92 6.71
CA LEU A 98 -3.38 11.26 6.21
C LEU A 98 -4.32 11.62 7.37
N SER A 99 -5.24 12.54 7.09
CA SER A 99 -6.26 12.96 8.05
C SER A 99 -7.24 11.82 8.40
N THR A 100 -7.95 11.95 9.53
CA THR A 100 -9.02 11.01 9.90
C THR A 100 -10.10 10.88 8.83
N GLY A 101 -10.39 11.98 8.11
CA GLY A 101 -11.34 11.97 6.98
C GLY A 101 -10.85 11.13 5.81
N GLU A 102 -9.59 11.32 5.41
CA GLU A 102 -8.96 10.53 4.34
C GLU A 102 -8.86 9.05 4.72
N ARG A 103 -8.52 8.72 5.99
CA ARG A 103 -8.53 7.34 6.50
C ARG A 103 -9.89 6.67 6.31
N LYS A 104 -10.97 7.34 6.74
CA LYS A 104 -12.34 6.80 6.61
C LYS A 104 -12.72 6.59 5.15
N LEU A 105 -12.40 7.56 4.29
CA LEU A 105 -12.69 7.46 2.86
C LEU A 105 -11.88 6.35 2.18
N LEU A 106 -10.62 6.15 2.58
CA LEU A 106 -9.80 5.02 2.15
C LEU A 106 -10.50 3.71 2.47
N HIS A 107 -10.86 3.44 3.74
CA HIS A 107 -11.55 2.22 4.13
C HIS A 107 -12.81 1.94 3.32
N LEU A 108 -13.62 2.96 3.02
CA LEU A 108 -14.81 2.82 2.18
C LEU A 108 -14.46 2.42 0.74
N SER A 109 -13.40 3.02 0.18
CA SER A 109 -12.97 2.77 -1.20
C SER A 109 -12.45 1.34 -1.44
N VAL A 110 -11.93 0.69 -0.40
CA VAL A 110 -11.38 -0.68 -0.46
C VAL A 110 -12.37 -1.78 -0.06
N ARG A 111 -13.52 -1.42 0.52
CA ARG A 111 -14.54 -2.35 1.02
C ARG A 111 -15.46 -2.94 -0.06
N VAL A 112 -15.64 -2.25 -1.19
CA VAL A 112 -16.49 -2.75 -2.29
C VAL A 112 -15.89 -4.01 -2.93
#